data_AF-W7RES8-F1
#
_entry.id   AF-W7RES8-F1
#
_cell.length_a   1.000
_cell.length_b   1.000
_cell.length_c   1.000
_cell.angle_alpha   90.00
_cell.angle_beta   90.00
_cell.angle_gamma   90.00
#
_symmetry.space_group_name_H-M   'P 1'
#
loop_
_entity.id
_entity.type
_entity.pdbx_description
1 polymer ?
#
loop_
_entity_poly.entity_id
_entity_poly.type
_entity_poly.pdbx_seq_one_letter_code
_entity_poly.pdbx_strand_id
1 'polypeptide(L)' 'MMDNKYKLLGLLCIIIPILSAIYILLNSNILIPKGYNLAIDGYVISRNLMVIFLLYLLSKLGYFLSTKLKQD' A
#
# COMPACT_ATOMS: atom_id res chain seq x y z
N MET A 1 -27.83 -3.52 -10.80
CA MET A 1 -26.78 -3.26 -11.82
C MET A 1 -25.79 -2.29 -11.19
N MET A 2 -24.69 -2.78 -10.64
CA MET A 2 -23.71 -1.93 -9.96
C MET A 2 -23.10 -0.96 -10.99
N ASP A 3 -23.33 0.34 -10.82
CA ASP A 3 -22.93 1.37 -11.79
C ASP A 3 -21.42 1.27 -12.06
N ASN A 4 -21.01 1.40 -13.33
CA ASN A 4 -19.62 1.30 -13.78
C ASN A 4 -18.68 2.23 -12.98
N LYS A 5 -19.22 3.35 -12.46
CA LYS A 5 -18.53 4.30 -11.59
C LYS A 5 -18.07 3.68 -10.26
N TYR A 6 -18.89 2.83 -9.62
CA TYR A 6 -18.53 2.19 -8.35
C TYR A 6 -17.46 1.11 -8.55
N LYS A 7 -17.49 0.42 -9.70
CA LYS A 7 -16.46 -0.56 -10.07
C LYS A 7 -15.11 0.13 -10.32
N LEU A 8 -15.13 1.28 -11.00
CA LEU A 8 -13.96 2.13 -11.22
C LEU A 8 -13.38 2.67 -9.89
N LEU A 9 -14.25 3.16 -9.00
CA LEU A 9 -13.86 3.63 -7.67
C LEU A 9 -13.21 2.54 -6.83
N GLY A 10 -13.79 1.33 -6.83
CA GLY A 10 -13.21 0.17 -6.17
C GLY A 10 -11.82 -0.17 -6.70
N LEU A 11 -11.63 -0.15 -8.02
CA LEU A 11 -10.34 -0.37 -8.65
C LEU A 11 -9.31 0.70 -8.26
N LEU A 12 -9.69 1.98 -8.26
CA LEU A 12 -8.84 3.08 -7.84
C LEU A 12 -8.40 2.96 -6.37
N CYS A 13 -9.32 2.59 -5.48
CA CYS A 13 -9.02 2.34 -4.07
C CYS A 13 -7.98 1.23 -3.84
N ILE A 14 -7.78 0.34 -4.80
CA ILE A 14 -6.75 -0.71 -4.74
C ILE A 14 -5.46 -0.24 -5.41
N ILE A 15 -5.57 0.34 -6.60
CA ILE A 15 -4.42 0.75 -7.41
C ILE A 15 -3.61 1.87 -6.73
N ILE A 16 -4.27 2.85 -6.13
CA ILE A 16 -3.62 4.00 -5.47
C ILE A 16 -2.67 3.54 -4.34
N PRO A 17 -3.09 2.73 -3.35
CA PRO A 17 -2.19 2.27 -2.30
C PRO A 17 -1.10 1.33 -2.81
N ILE A 18 -1.31 0.57 -3.89
CA ILE A 18 -0.25 -0.23 -4.52
C ILE A 18 0.81 0.68 -5.14
N LEU A 19 0.38 1.67 -5.91
CA LEU A 19 1.30 2.62 -6.57
C LEU A 19 2.06 3.46 -5.56
N SER A 20 1.41 3.92 -4.50
CA SER A 20 2.08 4.69 -3.45
C SER A 20 3.13 3.85 -2.71
N ALA A 21 2.84 2.56 -2.49
CA ALA A 21 3.81 1.63 -1.91
C ALA A 21 5.05 1.47 -2.78
N ILE A 22 4.85 1.16 -4.06
CA ILE A 22 5.94 0.96 -5.02
C ILE A 22 6.76 2.24 -5.11
N TYR A 23 6.10 3.39 -5.20
CA TYR A 23 6.76 4.69 -5.25
C TYR A 23 7.62 4.95 -4.02
N ILE A 24 7.08 4.71 -2.81
CA ILE A 24 7.83 4.86 -1.57
C ILE A 24 9.00 3.86 -1.49
N LEU A 25 8.80 2.64 -1.98
CA LEU A 25 9.81 1.58 -1.96
C LEU A 25 11.00 1.91 -2.87
N LEU A 26 10.74 2.57 -4.00
CA LEU A 26 11.74 3.05 -4.96
C LEU A 26 12.36 4.39 -4.56
N ASN A 27 11.59 5.29 -3.94
CA ASN A 27 12.02 6.60 -3.45
C ASN A 27 12.00 6.68 -1.92
N SER A 28 12.66 5.73 -1.27
CA SER A 28 12.67 5.62 0.19
C SER A 28 13.39 6.79 0.87
N ASN A 29 14.18 7.57 0.13
CA ASN A 29 14.75 8.85 0.56
C ASN A 29 13.68 9.88 0.98
N ILE A 30 12.44 9.75 0.50
CA ILE A 30 11.32 10.63 0.88
C ILE A 30 10.93 10.42 2.36
N LEU A 31 11.19 9.24 2.91
CA LEU A 31 10.88 8.91 4.31
C LEU A 31 12.04 9.24 5.26
N ILE A 32 13.20 9.63 4.73
CA ILE A 32 14.37 9.95 5.54
C ILE A 32 14.38 11.47 5.77
N PRO A 33 14.14 11.94 7.01
CA PRO A 33 14.31 13.35 7.33
C PRO A 33 15.77 13.77 7.06
N LYS A 34 15.97 14.96 6.49
CA LYS A 34 17.32 15.48 6.23
C LYS A 34 18.13 15.50 7.53
N GLY A 35 19.26 14.80 7.56
CA GLY A 35 20.14 14.69 8.75
C GLY A 35 20.17 13.32 9.42
N TYR A 36 19.29 12.38 9.02
CA TYR A 36 19.22 11.02 9.59
C TYR A 36 20.22 10.01 8.98
N ASN A 37 21.31 10.49 8.38
CA ASN A 37 22.29 9.69 7.63
C ASN A 37 23.08 8.69 8.51
N LEU A 38 23.08 8.85 9.84
CA LEU A 38 23.81 7.99 10.76
C LEU A 38 23.04 6.75 11.23
N ALA A 39 21.71 6.73 11.07
CA ALA A 39 20.85 5.63 11.55
C ALA A 39 20.40 4.72 10.39
N ILE A 40 21.38 4.22 9.62
CA ILE A 40 21.17 3.36 8.45
C ILE A 40 20.37 2.10 8.83
N ASP A 41 20.66 1.50 9.99
CA ASP A 41 19.99 0.28 10.45
C ASP A 41 18.51 0.53 10.77
N GLY A 42 18.19 1.64 11.44
CA GLY A 42 16.81 2.03 11.74
C GLY A 42 16.00 2.25 10.47
N TYR A 43 16.62 2.88 9.46
CA TYR A 43 15.99 3.08 8.16
C TYR A 43 15.67 1.77 7.42
N VAL A 44 16.59 0.82 7.39
CA VAL A 44 16.37 -0.48 6.74
C VAL A 44 15.21 -1.23 7.41
N ILE A 45 15.17 -1.23 8.75
CA ILE A 45 14.10 -1.87 9.52
C ILE A 45 12.75 -1.18 9.27
N SER A 46 12.70 0.15 9.35
CA SER A 46 11.47 0.92 9.10
C SER A 46 10.95 0.72 7.68
N ARG A 47 11.83 0.69 6.67
CA ARG A 47 11.48 0.40 5.29
C ARG A 47 10.86 -1.00 5.16
N ASN A 48 11.49 -2.02 5.73
CA ASN A 48 10.98 -3.38 5.66
C ASN A 48 9.62 -3.52 6.38
N LEU A 49 9.47 -2.93 7.56
CA LEU A 49 8.20 -2.93 8.29
C LEU A 49 7.08 -2.26 7.48
N MET A 50 7.38 -1.12 6.85
CA MET A 50 6.41 -0.42 6.01
C MET A 50 5.93 -1.30 4.84
N VAL A 51 6.86 -2.00 4.17
CA VAL A 51 6.53 -2.93 3.09
C VAL A 51 5.67 -4.08 3.60
N ILE A 52 6.01 -4.69 4.73
CA ILE A 52 5.25 -5.79 5.34
C ILE A 52 3.82 -5.34 5.67
N PHE A 53 3.65 -4.20 6.34
CA PHE A 53 2.32 -3.68 6.68
C PHE A 53 1.49 -3.36 5.45
N LEU A 54 2.13 -2.89 4.39
CA LEU A 54 1.44 -2.54 3.16
C LEU A 54 1.00 -3.80 2.40
N LEU A 55 1.84 -4.82 2.29
CA LEU A 55 1.47 -6.13 1.73
C LEU A 55 0.34 -6.79 2.54
N TYR A 56 0.37 -6.66 3.87
CA TYR A 56 -0.71 -7.13 4.74
C TYR A 56 -2.02 -6.39 4.48
N LEU A 57 -1.98 -5.06 4.37
CA LEU A 57 -3.14 -4.23 4.05
C LEU A 57 -3.74 -4.59 2.68
N LEU A 58 -2.90 -4.78 1.66
CA LEU A 58 -3.32 -5.24 0.34
C LEU A 58 -3.97 -6.63 0.39
N SER A 59 -3.40 -7.56 1.13
CA SER A 59 -3.95 -8.91 1.31
C SER A 59 -5.32 -8.86 1.98
N LYS A 60 -5.47 -8.03 3.03
CA LYS A 60 -6.75 -7.82 3.72
C LYS A 60 -7.79 -7.14 2.82
N LEU A 61 -7.40 -6.15 2.04
CA LEU A 61 -8.30 -5.49 1.07
C LEU A 61 -8.75 -6.47 0.00
N GLY A 62 -7.84 -7.26 -0.57
CA GLY A 62 -8.16 -8.31 -1.53
C GLY A 62 -9.14 -9.34 -0.95
N TYR A 63 -8.91 -9.78 0.28
CA TYR A 63 -9.82 -10.68 0.99
C TYR A 63 -11.20 -10.06 1.23
N PHE A 64 -11.25 -8.81 1.71
CA PHE A 64 -12.50 -8.08 1.96
C PHE A 64 -13.33 -7.92 0.68
N LEU A 65 -12.68 -7.54 -0.42
CA LEU A 65 -13.33 -7.42 -1.72
C LEU A 65 -13.81 -8.78 -2.24
N SER A 66 -12.98 -9.82 -2.15
CA SER A 66 -13.35 -11.16 -2.62
C SER A 66 -14.50 -11.76 -1.82
N THR A 67 -14.57 -11.49 -0.51
CA THR A 67 -15.67 -12.00 0.34
C THR A 67 -16.97 -11.23 0.11
N LYS A 68 -16.91 -9.91 -0.09
CA LYS A 68 -18.09 -9.11 -0.45
C LYS A 68 -18.60 -9.41 -1.87
N LEU A 69 -17.71 -9.63 -2.85
CA LEU A 69 -18.07 -10.01 -4.22
C LEU A 69 -18.68 -11.42 -4.34
N LYS A 70 -18.48 -12.30 -3.34
CA LYS A 70 -19.01 -13.67 -3.36
C LYS A 70 -20.39 -13.78 -2.68
N GLN A 71 -20.88 -12.71 -2.07
CA GLN A 71 -22.19 -12.67 -1.39
C GLN A 71 -23.29 -11.97 -2.22
N ASP A 72 -22.94 -11.36 -3.35
CA ASP A 72 -23.85 -10.94 -4.43
C ASP A 72 -23.87 -12.01 -5.54
#